data_AF-A0A7Y4A050-F1
#
_entry.id   AF-A0A7Y4A050-F1
#
_cell.length_a   1.000
_cell.length_b   1.000
_cell.length_c   1.000
_cell.angle_alpha   90.00
_cell.angle_beta   90.00
_cell.angle_gamma   90.00
#
_symmetry.space_group_name_H-M   'P 1'
#
loop_
_entity.id
_entity.type
_entity.pdbx_description
1 polymer ?
#
loop_
_entity_poly.entity_id
_entity_poly.type
_entity_poly.pdbx_seq_one_letter_code
_entity_poly.pdbx_strand_id
1 'polypeptide(L)'
;MKSCMTFDIAITSLFMLSSFGVYAHGWVEYPNARQNICYLDGGFWDNRIPNAACQAAYDQSGAYQFVQRNEIAINVSQYWDMDQVKAAVKDGSLCGAGDHAKSGLNIASPHWQKTPISLDSNHQLELIFHATAPHNPSYWEFYLSKSDYDGTQPLTWADLELVDTAGNLTVNSSSNYEITISLPSNRSGGAILFTRWQREDPAGEGFYNCSDISFTTDKVQPKVNSFTTNMPIENLSVLNYFIPQGFGPVEIGDTIRLRIFNQDGLEQHDLALVITDNNIAHNIWPTELAAKFNSTSSNMWYIGIWHNEMNHYMFDSKNPYVNQIHGPSPNFNYQLSLIKSQYPK
;
A
#
# COMPACT_ATOMS: atom_id res chain seq x y z
N MET A 1 -16.29 -31.94 72.87
CA MET A 1 -14.97 -31.72 72.23
C MET A 1 -14.97 -32.34 70.84
N LYS A 2 -15.06 -31.51 69.80
CA LYS A 2 -14.42 -31.70 68.48
C LYS A 2 -14.63 -30.40 67.71
N SER A 3 -13.54 -29.65 67.61
CA SER A 3 -13.41 -28.41 66.87
C SER A 3 -13.41 -28.74 65.38
N CYS A 4 -14.15 -27.98 64.57
CA CYS A 4 -13.94 -27.93 63.13
C CYS A 4 -13.56 -26.49 62.78
N MET A 5 -12.29 -26.31 62.43
CA MET A 5 -11.68 -25.09 61.91
C MET A 5 -12.34 -24.69 60.59
N THR A 6 -12.73 -23.43 60.47
CA THR A 6 -13.02 -22.78 59.20
C THR A 6 -11.71 -22.43 58.51
N PHE A 7 -11.49 -22.95 57.31
CA PHE A 7 -10.37 -22.61 56.44
C PHE A 7 -10.81 -21.43 55.55
N ASP A 8 -10.30 -20.24 55.82
CA ASP A 8 -10.44 -19.10 54.90
C ASP A 8 -9.46 -19.30 53.74
N ILE A 9 -9.99 -19.59 52.56
CA ILE A 9 -9.22 -19.59 51.31
C ILE A 9 -9.13 -18.14 50.83
N ALA A 10 -8.01 -17.48 51.10
CA ALA A 10 -7.68 -16.21 50.49
C ALA A 10 -7.33 -16.44 49.00
N ILE A 11 -8.26 -16.13 48.11
CA ILE A 11 -8.03 -16.08 46.67
C ILE A 11 -7.30 -14.77 46.36
N THR A 12 -5.97 -14.81 46.29
CA THR A 12 -5.17 -13.75 45.67
C THR A 12 -5.35 -13.82 44.15
N SER A 13 -6.26 -13.00 43.63
CA SER A 13 -6.45 -12.79 42.19
C SER A 13 -5.25 -12.03 41.62
N LEU A 14 -4.33 -12.75 41.00
CA LEU A 14 -3.26 -12.17 40.18
C LEU A 14 -3.91 -11.64 38.89
N PHE A 15 -4.25 -10.36 38.84
CA PHE A 15 -4.62 -9.69 37.60
C PHE A 15 -3.40 -9.67 36.68
N MET A 16 -3.30 -10.65 35.78
CA MET A 16 -2.48 -10.49 34.58
C MET A 16 -3.11 -9.36 33.76
N LEU A 17 -2.53 -8.16 33.85
CA LEU A 17 -2.71 -7.11 32.86
C LEU A 17 -2.07 -7.61 31.57
N SER A 18 -2.83 -8.37 30.78
CA SER A 18 -2.52 -8.61 29.38
C SER A 18 -2.64 -7.26 28.68
N SER A 19 -1.50 -6.59 28.48
CA SER A 19 -1.37 -5.47 27.55
C SER A 19 -1.71 -6.01 26.17
N PHE A 20 -2.98 -5.89 25.77
CA PHE A 20 -3.36 -6.07 24.38
C PHE A 20 -2.64 -4.99 23.60
N GLY A 21 -1.58 -5.36 22.89
CA GLY A 21 -0.99 -4.51 21.87
C GLY A 21 -2.05 -4.27 20.81
N VAL A 22 -2.74 -3.14 20.92
CA VAL A 22 -3.59 -2.65 19.85
C VAL A 22 -2.65 -1.87 18.93
N TYR A 23 -2.35 -2.49 17.81
CA TYR A 23 -1.52 -1.90 16.78
C TYR A 23 -2.35 -0.88 16.00
N ALA A 24 -1.86 0.35 15.88
CA ALA A 24 -2.37 1.27 14.87
C ALA A 24 -1.51 1.09 13.63
N HIS A 25 -2.08 1.26 12.44
CA HIS A 25 -1.35 1.06 11.19
C HIS A 25 -2.05 1.78 10.05
N GLY A 26 -1.29 2.36 9.14
CA GLY A 26 -1.84 3.03 7.97
C GLY A 26 -0.81 3.82 7.18
N TRP A 27 -1.29 4.50 6.15
CA TRP A 27 -0.47 5.34 5.29
C TRP A 27 -1.29 6.48 4.67
N VAL A 28 -0.61 7.52 4.17
CA VAL A 28 -1.23 8.56 3.34
C VAL A 28 -1.55 7.96 1.97
N GLU A 29 -2.84 7.80 1.66
CA GLU A 29 -3.33 7.33 0.36
C GLU A 29 -3.33 8.46 -0.67
N TYR A 30 -3.61 9.70 -0.24
CA TYR A 30 -3.53 10.89 -1.09
C TYR A 30 -3.05 12.13 -0.32
N PRO A 31 -2.07 12.90 -0.83
CA PRO A 31 -1.16 12.53 -1.91
C PRO A 31 -0.32 11.30 -1.48
N ASN A 32 -0.19 10.32 -2.37
CA ASN A 32 0.23 8.97 -1.99
C ASN A 32 1.64 8.95 -1.37
N ALA A 33 1.78 8.24 -0.24
CA ALA A 33 3.04 8.09 0.47
C ALA A 33 4.05 7.26 -0.34
N ARG A 34 5.32 7.64 -0.26
CA ARG A 34 6.46 7.05 -0.98
C ARG A 34 6.51 5.52 -0.88
N GLN A 35 6.37 4.98 0.33
CA GLN A 35 6.41 3.54 0.57
C GLN A 35 5.21 2.81 -0.03
N ASN A 36 4.05 3.46 -0.07
CA ASN A 36 2.84 2.86 -0.64
C ASN A 36 2.92 2.86 -2.18
N ILE A 37 3.48 3.90 -2.80
CA ILE A 37 3.82 3.88 -4.23
C ILE A 37 4.72 2.68 -4.55
N CYS A 38 5.83 2.50 -3.81
CA CYS A 38 6.73 1.37 -4.06
C CYS A 38 6.09 -0.01 -3.81
N TYR A 39 5.18 -0.11 -2.84
CA TYR A 39 4.39 -1.32 -2.65
C TYR A 39 3.48 -1.60 -3.85
N LEU A 40 2.77 -0.57 -4.34
CA LEU A 40 1.83 -0.68 -5.46
C LEU A 40 2.54 -0.93 -6.80
N ASP A 41 3.74 -0.37 -7.00
CA ASP A 41 4.58 -0.62 -8.17
C ASP A 41 5.01 -2.10 -8.27
N GLY A 42 5.12 -2.80 -7.13
CA GLY A 42 5.48 -4.21 -7.09
C GLY A 42 6.92 -4.49 -7.55
N GLY A 43 7.18 -5.70 -8.04
CA GLY A 43 8.50 -6.11 -8.57
C GLY A 43 9.61 -6.34 -7.52
N PHE A 44 9.39 -6.04 -6.24
CA PHE A 44 10.39 -6.19 -5.18
C PHE A 44 10.58 -7.64 -4.68
N TRP A 45 9.79 -8.60 -5.17
CA TRP A 45 9.92 -10.02 -4.84
C TRP A 45 10.90 -10.77 -5.75
N ASP A 46 11.17 -10.22 -6.92
CA ASP A 46 12.05 -10.79 -7.94
C ASP A 46 13.02 -9.76 -8.53
N ASN A 47 13.17 -8.62 -7.83
CA ASN A 47 14.06 -7.52 -8.15
C ASN A 47 13.84 -6.91 -9.55
N ARG A 48 12.57 -6.72 -9.92
CA ARG A 48 12.11 -6.08 -11.17
C ARG A 48 11.25 -4.85 -10.87
N ILE A 49 11.73 -3.98 -9.99
CA ILE A 49 10.96 -2.79 -9.56
C ILE A 49 11.00 -1.74 -10.69
N PRO A 50 9.85 -1.32 -11.23
CA PRO A 50 9.81 -0.44 -12.40
C PRO A 50 10.21 1.01 -12.09
N ASN A 51 9.95 1.46 -10.87
CA ASN A 51 10.27 2.80 -10.40
C ASN A 51 11.72 2.86 -9.92
N ALA A 52 12.53 3.72 -10.55
CA ALA A 52 13.97 3.81 -10.29
C ALA A 52 14.29 4.23 -8.85
N ALA A 53 13.47 5.06 -8.20
CA ALA A 53 13.68 5.41 -6.79
C ALA A 53 13.28 4.25 -5.87
N CYS A 54 12.20 3.54 -6.16
CA CYS A 54 11.82 2.34 -5.42
C CYS A 54 12.85 1.21 -5.57
N GLN A 55 13.44 1.05 -6.76
CA GLN A 55 14.55 0.12 -6.97
C GLN A 55 15.76 0.52 -6.12
N ALA A 56 16.18 1.78 -6.15
CA ALA A 56 17.30 2.24 -5.34
C ALA A 56 17.03 2.11 -3.82
N ALA A 57 15.79 2.33 -3.38
CA ALA A 57 15.38 2.11 -2.00
C ALA A 57 15.41 0.62 -1.62
N TYR A 58 14.98 -0.26 -2.52
CA TYR A 58 15.11 -1.70 -2.35
C TYR A 58 16.57 -2.14 -2.24
N ASP A 59 17.44 -1.62 -3.10
CA ASP A 59 18.87 -1.95 -3.07
C ASP A 59 19.52 -1.56 -1.73
N GLN A 60 18.98 -0.53 -1.05
CA GLN A 60 19.46 -0.05 0.24
C GLN A 60 19.00 -0.92 1.44
N SER A 61 17.74 -1.37 1.50
CA SER A 61 17.21 -2.07 2.68
C SER A 61 16.20 -3.20 2.41
N GLY A 62 16.05 -3.61 1.15
CA GLY A 62 15.21 -4.74 0.73
C GLY A 62 13.70 -4.48 0.78
N ALA A 63 12.92 -5.56 0.70
CA ALA A 63 11.46 -5.51 0.57
C ALA A 63 10.70 -5.09 1.85
N TYR A 64 11.31 -5.25 3.03
CA TYR A 64 10.60 -5.08 4.32
C TYR A 64 9.90 -3.72 4.44
N GLN A 65 10.57 -2.66 3.98
CA GLN A 65 10.07 -1.29 3.98
C GLN A 65 8.81 -1.07 3.11
N PHE A 66 8.60 -1.90 2.09
CA PHE A 66 7.40 -1.84 1.24
C PHE A 66 6.31 -2.77 1.77
N VAL A 67 6.68 -3.95 2.28
CA VAL A 67 5.73 -4.89 2.89
C VAL A 67 5.08 -4.27 4.12
N GLN A 68 5.88 -3.57 4.96
CA GLN A 68 5.41 -2.83 6.13
C GLN A 68 4.97 -1.41 5.79
N ARG A 69 4.32 -1.19 4.63
CA ARG A 69 3.90 0.15 4.19
C ARG A 69 2.99 0.88 5.19
N ASN A 70 2.29 0.10 6.02
CA ASN A 70 1.37 0.56 7.05
C ASN A 70 2.04 0.77 8.42
N GLU A 71 3.32 0.44 8.58
CA GLU A 71 4.10 0.53 9.82
C GLU A 71 5.40 1.32 9.64
N ILE A 72 5.33 2.45 8.94
CA ILE A 72 6.41 3.44 8.97
C ILE A 72 6.27 4.23 10.27
N ALA A 73 6.71 3.62 11.37
CA ALA A 73 6.39 4.05 12.72
C ALA A 73 7.54 3.89 13.71
N ILE A 74 7.44 4.59 14.85
CA ILE A 74 8.34 4.43 15.99
C ILE A 74 7.62 4.80 17.30
N ASN A 75 8.00 4.14 18.40
CA ASN A 75 7.48 4.43 19.74
C ASN A 75 8.29 5.52 20.42
N VAL A 76 7.62 6.60 20.81
CA VAL A 76 8.21 7.70 21.59
C VAL A 76 7.32 7.97 22.78
N SER A 77 7.65 7.43 23.95
CA SER A 77 6.83 7.60 25.17
C SER A 77 6.61 9.07 25.59
N GLN A 78 7.55 9.95 25.25
CA GLN A 78 7.45 11.41 25.44
C GLN A 78 7.13 12.12 24.10
N TYR A 79 6.13 11.63 23.37
CA TYR A 79 5.79 12.10 22.02
C TYR A 79 5.43 13.59 21.92
N TRP A 80 5.04 14.23 23.04
CA TRP A 80 4.77 15.67 23.15
C TRP A 80 6.04 16.53 23.17
N ASP A 81 7.21 15.93 23.42
CA ASP A 81 8.49 16.61 23.39
C ASP A 81 9.18 16.36 22.03
N MET A 82 9.19 17.40 21.18
CA MET A 82 9.77 17.29 19.84
C MET A 82 11.28 17.02 19.85
N ASP A 83 12.00 17.33 20.93
CA ASP A 83 13.42 16.96 21.01
C ASP A 83 13.58 15.44 21.17
N GLN A 84 12.65 14.78 21.88
CA GLN A 84 12.61 13.32 21.98
C GLN A 84 12.18 12.67 20.66
N VAL A 85 11.20 13.25 19.98
CA VAL A 85 10.75 12.79 18.65
C VAL A 85 11.91 12.87 17.65
N LYS A 86 12.63 14.00 17.60
CA LYS A 86 13.79 14.19 16.72
C LYS A 86 14.99 13.32 17.10
N ALA A 87 15.15 12.99 18.38
CA ALA A 87 16.18 12.05 18.83
C ALA A 87 15.91 10.62 18.36
N ALA A 88 14.63 10.22 18.27
CA ALA A 88 14.19 8.92 17.77
C ALA A 88 14.17 8.85 16.24
N VAL A 89 13.53 9.82 15.59
CA VAL A 89 13.49 10.01 14.13
C VAL A 89 14.55 11.05 13.77
N LYS A 90 15.80 10.62 13.61
CA LYS A 90 16.93 11.54 13.37
C LYS A 90 16.92 12.13 11.97
N ASP A 91 17.61 13.25 11.79
CA ASP A 91 17.88 13.82 10.46
C ASP A 91 18.40 12.76 9.49
N GLY A 92 17.90 12.78 8.26
CA GLY A 92 18.19 11.77 7.24
C GLY A 92 17.48 10.43 7.44
N SER A 93 16.58 10.30 8.43
CA SER A 93 15.83 9.06 8.68
C SER A 93 14.30 9.23 8.73
N LEU A 94 13.80 10.41 8.35
CA LEU A 94 12.40 10.82 8.50
C LEU A 94 11.43 9.92 7.73
N CYS A 95 11.69 9.63 6.46
CA CYS A 95 10.80 8.85 5.61
C CYS A 95 10.76 7.35 5.95
N GLY A 96 11.71 6.86 6.75
CA GLY A 96 11.73 5.54 7.35
C GLY A 96 11.41 5.52 8.85
N ALA A 97 10.96 6.64 9.43
CA ALA A 97 10.67 6.80 10.86
C ALA A 97 11.83 6.41 11.81
N GLY A 98 13.09 6.55 11.39
CA GLY A 98 14.25 6.14 12.19
C GLY A 98 14.55 4.63 12.17
N ASP A 99 13.75 3.82 11.46
CA ASP A 99 13.95 2.37 11.37
C ASP A 99 15.01 2.03 10.30
N HIS A 100 16.09 1.39 10.72
CA HIS A 100 17.18 0.97 9.84
C HIS A 100 16.71 -0.05 8.78
N ALA A 101 15.71 -0.90 9.07
CA ALA A 101 15.16 -1.83 8.09
C ALA A 101 14.32 -1.12 7.00
N LYS A 102 14.08 0.19 7.16
CA LYS A 102 13.33 1.06 6.26
C LYS A 102 14.20 2.19 5.70
N SER A 103 15.53 2.07 5.80
CA SER A 103 16.46 3.15 5.44
C SER A 103 16.43 3.55 3.96
N GLY A 104 16.02 2.65 3.07
CA GLY A 104 15.88 2.92 1.65
C GLY A 104 14.87 4.02 1.33
N LEU A 105 13.83 4.19 2.15
CA LEU A 105 12.86 5.29 1.99
C LEU A 105 13.50 6.67 2.20
N ASN A 106 14.68 6.74 2.84
CA ASN A 106 15.37 7.98 3.16
C ASN A 106 16.37 8.43 2.08
N ILE A 107 16.61 7.63 1.04
CA ILE A 107 17.61 8.00 0.02
C ILE A 107 17.18 9.28 -0.72
N ALA A 108 18.16 10.12 -1.02
CA ALA A 108 17.98 11.20 -1.98
C ALA A 108 17.89 10.61 -3.39
N SER A 109 16.86 10.97 -4.14
CA SER A 109 16.68 10.51 -5.52
C SER A 109 15.84 11.51 -6.32
N PRO A 110 16.25 11.87 -7.54
CA PRO A 110 15.43 12.69 -8.44
C PRO A 110 14.26 11.89 -9.03
N HIS A 111 14.24 10.56 -8.83
CA HIS A 111 13.27 9.65 -9.43
C HIS A 111 12.07 9.33 -8.51
N TRP A 112 12.01 9.93 -7.31
CA TRP A 112 10.82 9.81 -6.48
C TRP A 112 9.60 10.30 -7.25
N GLN A 113 8.58 9.44 -7.37
CA GLN A 113 7.36 9.75 -8.10
C GLN A 113 6.56 10.80 -7.34
N LYS A 114 6.30 11.92 -8.02
CA LYS A 114 5.56 13.05 -7.46
C LYS A 114 4.08 12.94 -7.79
N THR A 115 3.23 13.10 -6.79
CA THR A 115 1.79 13.26 -6.96
C THR A 115 1.49 14.72 -7.36
N PRO A 116 0.92 14.99 -8.55
CA PRO A 116 0.46 16.32 -8.87
C PRO A 116 -0.67 16.73 -7.93
N ILE A 117 -0.59 17.93 -7.35
CA ILE A 117 -1.62 18.49 -6.47
C ILE A 117 -2.03 19.88 -6.93
N SER A 118 -3.29 20.22 -6.73
CA SER A 118 -3.81 21.58 -6.87
C SER A 118 -4.47 21.99 -5.56
N LEU A 119 -4.19 23.20 -5.10
CA LEU A 119 -4.90 23.77 -3.96
C LEU A 119 -6.23 24.35 -4.41
N ASP A 120 -7.22 24.31 -3.53
CA ASP A 120 -8.49 25.01 -3.75
C ASP A 120 -8.33 26.55 -3.62
N SER A 121 -9.43 27.28 -3.75
CA SER A 121 -9.42 28.75 -3.63
C SER A 121 -9.05 29.27 -2.24
N ASN A 122 -9.09 28.42 -1.22
CA ASN A 122 -8.70 28.73 0.15
C ASN A 122 -7.26 28.28 0.46
N HIS A 123 -6.50 27.84 -0.55
CA HIS A 123 -5.17 27.26 -0.41
C HIS A 123 -5.16 25.96 0.41
N GLN A 124 -6.22 25.17 0.30
CA GLN A 124 -6.36 23.90 1.01
C GLN A 124 -6.17 22.71 0.07
N LEU A 125 -5.62 21.64 0.62
CA LEU A 125 -5.48 20.33 0.02
C LEU A 125 -6.27 19.33 0.87
N GLU A 126 -7.03 18.46 0.23
CA GLU A 126 -7.58 17.29 0.88
C GLU A 126 -6.49 16.22 0.97
N LEU A 127 -6.19 15.77 2.19
CA LEU A 127 -5.33 14.63 2.49
C LEU A 127 -6.20 13.46 2.92
N ILE A 128 -5.85 12.28 2.45
CA ILE A 128 -6.53 11.03 2.82
C ILE A 128 -5.50 10.09 3.42
N PHE A 129 -5.74 9.69 4.66
CA PHE A 129 -4.95 8.68 5.33
C PHE A 129 -5.78 7.40 5.49
N HIS A 130 -5.32 6.30 4.90
CA HIS A 130 -5.94 4.99 5.08
C HIS A 130 -5.37 4.32 6.32
N ALA A 131 -6.24 3.98 7.27
CA ALA A 131 -5.88 3.33 8.51
C ALA A 131 -6.37 1.88 8.52
N THR A 132 -5.46 0.92 8.33
CA THR A 132 -5.77 -0.51 8.47
C THR A 132 -6.18 -0.88 9.89
N ALA A 133 -5.71 -0.12 10.87
CA ALA A 133 -6.14 -0.18 12.25
C ALA A 133 -6.26 1.26 12.81
N PRO A 134 -7.47 1.85 12.79
CA PRO A 134 -7.70 3.18 13.33
C PRO A 134 -7.45 3.24 14.84
N HIS A 135 -6.89 4.33 15.34
CA HIS A 135 -6.59 4.49 16.77
C HIS A 135 -6.88 5.91 17.25
N ASN A 136 -7.77 6.01 18.23
CA ASN A 136 -8.17 7.25 18.88
C ASN A 136 -8.09 7.05 20.42
N PRO A 137 -7.65 8.04 21.21
CA PRO A 137 -7.28 9.39 20.78
C PRO A 137 -5.92 9.44 20.03
N SER A 138 -5.84 10.35 19.06
CA SER A 138 -4.64 10.65 18.27
C SER A 138 -4.66 12.11 17.78
N TYR A 139 -3.53 12.59 17.27
CA TYR A 139 -3.44 13.89 16.60
C TYR A 139 -2.53 13.83 15.36
N TRP A 140 -2.54 14.90 14.58
CA TRP A 140 -1.89 14.98 13.28
C TRP A 140 -1.04 16.25 13.17
N GLU A 141 0.15 16.11 12.62
CA GLU A 141 1.02 17.21 12.24
C GLU A 141 1.40 17.07 10.76
N PHE A 142 1.28 18.16 10.02
CA PHE A 142 1.62 18.21 8.60
C PHE A 142 2.76 19.19 8.40
N TYR A 143 3.84 18.71 7.82
CA TYR A 143 5.02 19.51 7.51
C TYR A 143 5.25 19.54 6.00
N LEU A 144 5.75 20.65 5.49
CA LEU A 144 6.13 20.78 4.09
C LEU A 144 7.64 21.05 4.03
N SER A 145 8.35 20.45 3.08
CA SER A 145 9.74 20.82 2.83
C SER A 145 9.82 22.29 2.45
N LYS A 146 10.78 23.05 2.97
CA LYS A 146 11.00 24.46 2.61
C LYS A 146 11.28 24.61 1.12
N SER A 147 11.03 25.80 0.58
CA SER A 147 11.20 26.08 -0.86
C SER A 147 12.64 25.94 -1.36
N ASP A 148 13.62 26.06 -0.46
CA ASP A 148 15.05 25.95 -0.72
C ASP A 148 15.65 24.57 -0.41
N TYR A 149 14.81 23.58 -0.05
CA TYR A 149 15.25 22.21 0.17
C TYR A 149 15.90 21.60 -1.08
N ASP A 150 17.12 21.12 -0.92
CA ASP A 150 17.88 20.40 -1.96
C ASP A 150 17.51 18.90 -1.93
N GLY A 151 16.68 18.47 -2.88
CA GLY A 151 16.27 17.07 -3.04
C GLY A 151 17.39 16.09 -3.39
N THR A 152 18.63 16.56 -3.55
CA THR A 152 19.82 15.69 -3.67
C THR A 152 20.44 15.32 -2.32
N GLN A 153 19.95 15.91 -1.22
CA GLN A 153 20.34 15.57 0.15
C GLN A 153 19.23 14.79 0.86
N PRO A 154 19.55 13.96 1.87
CA PRO A 154 18.56 13.35 2.75
C PRO A 154 17.76 14.42 3.51
N LEU A 155 16.45 14.22 3.64
CA LEU A 155 15.55 15.14 4.36
C LEU A 155 15.90 15.23 5.84
N THR A 156 15.96 16.44 6.38
CA THR A 156 16.18 16.74 7.80
C THR A 156 14.99 17.49 8.40
N TRP A 157 14.91 17.57 9.73
CA TRP A 157 13.90 18.40 10.39
C TRP A 157 14.09 19.89 10.13
N ALA A 158 15.33 20.33 9.86
CA ALA A 158 15.61 21.72 9.51
C ALA A 158 15.08 22.09 8.12
N ASP A 159 14.85 21.10 7.26
CA ASP A 159 14.27 21.29 5.92
C ASP A 159 12.74 21.39 5.95
N LEU A 160 12.10 21.13 7.09
CA LEU A 160 10.64 21.10 7.22
C LEU A 160 10.09 22.36 7.91
N GLU A 161 8.91 22.79 7.47
CA GLU A 161 8.06 23.77 8.13
C GLU A 161 6.73 23.10 8.53
N LEU A 162 6.29 23.27 9.78
CA LEU A 162 4.96 22.85 10.19
C LEU A 162 3.93 23.77 9.53
N VAL A 163 3.04 23.22 8.71
CA VAL A 163 2.07 23.99 7.92
C VAL A 163 0.66 23.88 8.44
N ASP A 164 0.28 22.74 9.04
CA ASP A 164 -1.03 22.55 9.65
C ASP A 164 -1.01 21.45 10.72
N THR A 165 -2.07 21.40 11.54
CA THR A 165 -2.29 20.37 12.55
C THR A 165 -3.77 19.99 12.62
N ALA A 166 -4.07 18.75 12.97
CA ALA A 166 -5.43 18.34 13.32
C ALA A 166 -5.42 17.58 14.65
N GLY A 167 -6.48 17.76 15.44
CA GLY A 167 -6.67 17.00 16.68
C GLY A 167 -7.19 15.58 16.41
N ASN A 168 -7.89 15.02 17.38
CA ASN A 168 -8.52 13.71 17.23
C ASN A 168 -9.64 13.74 16.18
N LEU A 169 -9.50 12.91 15.13
CA LEU A 169 -10.43 12.81 14.01
C LEU A 169 -11.19 11.47 14.06
N THR A 170 -12.34 11.44 13.40
CA THR A 170 -13.12 10.20 13.24
C THR A 170 -12.79 9.57 11.90
N VAL A 171 -12.53 8.27 11.90
CA VAL A 171 -12.35 7.49 10.67
C VAL A 171 -13.72 7.27 10.00
N ASN A 172 -13.79 7.36 8.68
CA ASN A 172 -15.00 7.08 7.92
C ASN A 172 -15.25 5.55 7.79
N SER A 173 -16.38 5.17 7.17
CA SER A 173 -16.75 3.76 6.94
C SER A 173 -15.77 2.98 6.06
N SER A 174 -14.93 3.69 5.30
CA SER A 174 -13.91 3.14 4.41
C SER A 174 -12.54 2.99 5.09
N SER A 175 -12.48 3.18 6.42
CA SER A 175 -11.24 3.22 7.19
C SER A 175 -10.27 4.34 6.77
N ASN A 176 -10.81 5.46 6.28
CA ASN A 176 -10.01 6.63 5.92
C ASN A 176 -10.26 7.80 6.88
N TYR A 177 -9.19 8.54 7.18
CA TYR A 177 -9.27 9.90 7.70
C TYR A 177 -9.17 10.86 6.52
N GLU A 178 -10.21 11.65 6.30
CA GLU A 178 -10.25 12.74 5.31
C GLU A 178 -9.94 14.05 6.05
N ILE A 179 -8.85 14.71 5.66
CA ILE A 179 -8.26 15.83 6.39
C ILE A 179 -8.03 16.98 5.43
N THR A 180 -8.71 18.10 5.62
CA THR A 180 -8.41 19.33 4.90
C THR A 180 -7.22 20.01 5.56
N ILE A 181 -6.11 20.15 4.83
CA ILE A 181 -4.89 20.82 5.29
C ILE A 181 -4.65 22.11 4.52
N SER A 182 -4.18 23.14 5.20
CA SER A 182 -3.82 24.43 4.61
C SER A 182 -2.34 24.43 4.24
N LEU A 183 -2.02 24.80 2.99
CA LEU A 183 -0.65 24.90 2.51
C LEU A 183 -0.29 26.35 2.13
N PRO A 184 0.99 26.77 2.23
CA PRO A 184 1.36 28.15 1.91
C PRO A 184 1.06 28.49 0.44
N SER A 185 0.45 29.65 0.20
CA SER A 185 -0.05 30.06 -1.12
C SER A 185 1.03 30.38 -2.15
N ASN A 186 2.26 30.63 -1.69
CA ASN A 186 3.41 30.97 -2.52
C ASN A 186 4.21 29.74 -2.99
N ARG A 187 3.74 28.52 -2.74
CA ARG A 187 4.42 27.29 -3.11
C ARG A 187 4.19 26.94 -4.58
N SER A 188 5.25 26.47 -5.23
CA SER A 188 5.23 25.95 -6.61
C SER A 188 6.30 24.87 -6.77
N GLY A 189 6.27 24.12 -7.87
CA GLY A 189 7.28 23.08 -8.15
C GLY A 189 7.11 21.83 -7.28
N GLY A 190 8.21 21.11 -7.04
CA GLY A 190 8.22 19.89 -6.23
C GLY A 190 8.40 20.17 -4.73
N ALA A 191 7.80 19.35 -3.88
CA ALA A 191 8.01 19.38 -2.43
C ALA A 191 7.80 17.99 -1.82
N ILE A 192 8.20 17.82 -0.55
CA ILE A 192 7.82 16.67 0.27
C ILE A 192 6.80 17.15 1.30
N LEU A 193 5.60 16.55 1.29
CA LEU A 193 4.63 16.66 2.37
C LEU A 193 4.93 15.53 3.37
N PHE A 194 5.28 15.89 4.59
CA PHE A 194 5.60 14.96 5.67
C PHE A 194 4.48 14.95 6.70
N THR A 195 3.80 13.82 6.81
CA THR A 195 2.65 13.63 7.70
C THR A 195 3.06 12.80 8.91
N ARG A 196 2.77 13.31 10.10
CA ARG A 196 2.87 12.56 11.36
C ARG A 196 1.48 12.32 11.93
N TRP A 197 1.13 11.04 12.11
CA TRP A 197 -0.04 10.61 12.89
C TRP A 197 0.43 10.07 14.24
N GLN A 198 0.07 10.71 15.33
CA GLN A 198 0.57 10.37 16.67
C GLN A 198 -0.55 9.84 17.55
N ARG A 199 -0.37 8.65 18.13
CA ARG A 199 -1.26 8.12 19.16
C ARG A 199 -1.06 8.84 20.48
N GLU A 200 -2.16 9.09 21.18
CA GLU A 200 -2.15 9.65 22.54
C GLU A 200 -2.32 8.54 23.58
N ASP A 201 -1.26 7.75 23.77
CA ASP A 201 -1.23 6.68 24.77
C ASP A 201 0.19 6.49 25.35
N PRO A 202 0.38 5.64 26.38
CA PRO A 202 1.68 5.47 27.02
C PRO A 202 2.78 4.88 26.13
N ALA A 203 2.43 4.14 25.06
CA ALA A 203 3.42 3.61 24.12
C ALA A 203 3.94 4.73 23.21
N GLY A 204 3.07 5.69 22.87
CA GLY A 204 3.44 6.87 22.11
C GLY A 204 3.89 6.55 20.68
N GLU A 205 3.30 5.53 20.07
CA GLU A 205 3.60 5.16 18.69
C GLU A 205 3.12 6.26 17.71
N GLY A 206 4.05 6.74 16.87
CA GLY A 206 3.77 7.69 15.80
C GLY A 206 4.10 7.11 14.43
N PHE A 207 3.30 7.46 13.43
CA PHE A 207 3.45 7.05 12.02
C PHE A 207 3.90 8.25 11.20
N TYR A 208 4.93 8.06 10.38
CA TYR A 208 5.61 9.13 9.65
C TYR A 208 5.62 8.80 8.16
N ASN A 209 5.06 9.65 7.32
CA ASN A 209 4.89 9.38 5.90
C ASN A 209 5.40 10.55 5.06
N CYS A 210 6.30 10.27 4.12
CA CYS A 210 6.72 11.23 3.10
C CYS A 210 5.87 11.03 1.84
N SER A 211 5.19 12.07 1.39
CA SER A 211 4.52 12.14 0.10
C SER A 211 5.26 13.12 -0.80
N ASP A 212 5.85 12.61 -1.88
CA ASP A 212 6.47 13.45 -2.90
C ASP A 212 5.37 14.09 -3.76
N ILE A 213 5.35 15.42 -3.83
CA ILE A 213 4.28 16.18 -4.50
C ILE A 213 4.83 17.18 -5.51
N SER A 214 3.99 17.59 -6.46
CA SER A 214 4.25 18.71 -7.36
C SER A 214 3.03 19.61 -7.48
N PHE A 215 3.19 20.91 -7.21
CA PHE A 215 2.12 21.89 -7.36
C PHE A 215 1.81 22.13 -8.84
N THR A 216 0.52 22.04 -9.20
CA THR A 216 0.00 22.33 -10.54
C THR A 216 -1.21 23.27 -10.47
N THR A 217 -1.46 24.00 -11.55
CA THR A 217 -2.66 24.83 -11.75
C THR A 217 -3.85 24.05 -12.30
N ASP A 218 -3.61 22.84 -12.82
CA ASP A 218 -4.67 21.96 -13.30
C ASP A 218 -5.44 21.39 -12.11
N LYS A 219 -6.78 21.39 -12.18
CA LYS A 219 -7.59 20.80 -11.11
C LYS A 219 -7.34 19.30 -11.02
N VAL A 220 -6.63 18.87 -9.98
CA VAL A 220 -6.44 17.46 -9.65
C VAL A 220 -7.44 17.11 -8.56
N GLN A 221 -8.33 16.16 -8.85
CA GLN A 221 -9.21 15.60 -7.83
C GLN A 221 -8.45 14.53 -7.04
N PRO A 222 -8.58 14.48 -5.70
CA PRO A 222 -8.10 13.37 -4.90
C PRO A 222 -8.63 12.06 -5.48
N LYS A 223 -7.75 11.28 -6.10
CA LYS A 223 -8.08 9.89 -6.43
C LYS A 223 -7.86 9.10 -5.16
N VAL A 224 -8.91 9.00 -4.35
CA VAL A 224 -9.00 7.92 -3.37
C VAL A 224 -8.99 6.65 -4.20
N ASN A 225 -7.99 5.79 -4.08
CA ASN A 225 -8.24 4.38 -4.38
C ASN A 225 -9.11 3.86 -3.24
N SER A 226 -10.37 4.27 -3.25
CA SER A 226 -11.37 3.72 -2.35
C SER A 226 -11.57 2.31 -2.83
N PHE A 227 -10.97 1.33 -2.14
CA PHE A 227 -11.38 -0.07 -2.23
C PHE A 227 -12.79 -0.27 -1.61
N THR A 228 -13.70 0.70 -1.79
CA THR A 228 -15.12 0.56 -1.49
C THR A 228 -15.89 0.38 -2.79
N THR A 229 -16.24 -0.88 -3.02
CA THR A 229 -17.50 -1.34 -3.62
C THR A 229 -18.50 -0.23 -3.97
N ASN A 230 -18.35 0.35 -5.17
CA ASN A 230 -19.40 0.96 -6.01
C ASN A 230 -18.71 1.73 -7.15
N MET A 231 -18.11 0.99 -8.09
CA MET A 231 -17.83 1.56 -9.41
C MET A 231 -19.08 1.43 -10.29
N PRO A 232 -19.39 2.42 -11.15
CA PRO A 232 -20.41 2.26 -12.17
C PRO A 232 -20.05 1.07 -13.08
N ILE A 233 -21.08 0.41 -13.61
CA ILE A 233 -21.06 -0.89 -14.30
C ILE A 233 -20.28 -0.87 -15.65
N GLU A 234 -19.31 0.01 -15.83
CA GLU A 234 -18.48 0.09 -17.04
C GLU A 234 -16.99 -0.21 -16.82
N ASN A 235 -16.49 -0.37 -15.58
CA ASN A 235 -15.12 -0.83 -15.32
C ASN A 235 -15.09 -2.06 -14.41
N LEU A 236 -14.42 -3.11 -14.88
CA LEU A 236 -14.19 -4.34 -14.12
C LEU A 236 -13.36 -4.05 -12.86
N SER A 237 -13.59 -4.83 -11.80
CA SER A 237 -12.83 -4.78 -10.56
C SER A 237 -11.60 -5.68 -10.65
N VAL A 238 -10.46 -5.16 -10.21
CA VAL A 238 -9.23 -5.95 -10.04
C VAL A 238 -9.46 -7.00 -8.95
N LEU A 239 -9.31 -8.28 -9.30
CA LEU A 239 -9.39 -9.36 -8.32
C LEU A 239 -8.01 -9.64 -7.71
N ASN A 240 -7.02 -9.93 -8.55
CA ASN A 240 -5.61 -10.12 -8.16
C ASN A 240 -4.73 -10.24 -9.43
N TYR A 241 -3.43 -10.46 -9.25
CA TYR A 241 -2.50 -10.81 -10.34
C TYR A 241 -2.90 -12.10 -11.04
N PHE A 242 -2.87 -12.09 -12.37
CA PHE A 242 -3.19 -13.25 -13.18
C PHE A 242 -2.33 -14.46 -12.83
N ILE A 243 -1.01 -14.25 -12.79
CA ILE A 243 -0.05 -15.26 -12.36
C ILE A 243 0.30 -14.98 -10.90
N PRO A 244 -0.13 -15.81 -9.94
CA PRO A 244 0.19 -15.61 -8.55
C PRO A 244 1.69 -15.88 -8.29
N GLN A 245 2.20 -15.31 -7.22
CA GLN A 245 3.58 -15.54 -6.80
C GLN A 245 3.82 -17.04 -6.55
N GLY A 246 4.99 -17.54 -6.98
CA GLY A 246 5.35 -18.95 -6.83
C GLY A 246 4.62 -19.92 -7.77
N PHE A 247 3.91 -19.43 -8.79
CA PHE A 247 3.26 -20.28 -9.77
C PHE A 247 4.28 -20.93 -10.73
N GLY A 248 4.53 -22.24 -10.57
CA GLY A 248 5.52 -22.99 -11.36
C GLY A 248 6.43 -23.86 -10.50
N PRO A 249 7.48 -24.48 -11.09
CA PRO A 249 7.89 -24.40 -12.49
C PRO A 249 6.91 -25.14 -13.42
N VAL A 250 6.71 -24.60 -14.63
CA VAL A 250 5.82 -25.17 -15.66
C VAL A 250 6.63 -26.03 -16.62
N GLU A 251 6.15 -27.24 -16.92
CA GLU A 251 6.85 -28.23 -17.74
C GLU A 251 5.99 -28.68 -18.94
N ILE A 252 6.64 -29.18 -19.99
CA ILE A 252 5.93 -29.74 -21.16
C ILE A 252 5.09 -30.93 -20.71
N GLY A 253 3.81 -30.91 -21.08
CA GLY A 253 2.80 -31.89 -20.67
C GLY A 253 1.95 -31.42 -19.48
N ASP A 254 2.36 -30.39 -18.75
CA ASP A 254 1.53 -29.79 -17.70
C ASP A 254 0.28 -29.15 -18.30
N THR A 255 -0.74 -28.96 -17.47
CA THR A 255 -1.94 -28.21 -17.84
C THR A 255 -2.13 -27.03 -16.91
N ILE A 256 -2.18 -25.83 -17.47
CA ILE A 256 -2.61 -24.63 -16.75
C ILE A 256 -4.12 -24.54 -16.85
N ARG A 257 -4.80 -24.50 -15.70
CA ARG A 257 -6.25 -24.44 -15.61
C ARG A 257 -6.69 -23.16 -14.90
N LEU A 258 -7.48 -22.33 -15.56
CA LEU A 258 -8.07 -21.12 -15.03
C LEU A 258 -9.58 -21.33 -14.85
N ARG A 259 -10.06 -21.11 -13.63
CA ARG A 259 -11.48 -21.13 -13.30
C ARG A 259 -11.93 -19.80 -12.73
N ILE A 260 -13.18 -19.44 -13.00
CA ILE A 260 -13.82 -18.27 -12.40
C ILE A 260 -15.14 -18.66 -11.72
N PHE A 261 -15.46 -17.95 -10.65
CA PHE A 261 -16.61 -18.20 -9.80
C PHE A 261 -17.38 -16.90 -9.59
N ASN A 262 -18.71 -17.00 -9.57
CA ASN A 262 -19.53 -15.85 -9.20
C ASN A 262 -19.44 -15.55 -7.69
N GLN A 263 -20.12 -14.48 -7.26
CA GLN A 263 -20.17 -14.07 -5.86
C GLN A 263 -20.71 -15.13 -4.88
N ASP A 264 -21.49 -16.10 -5.38
CA ASP A 264 -22.04 -17.20 -4.59
C ASP A 264 -21.11 -18.43 -4.59
N GLY A 265 -19.94 -18.33 -5.23
CA GLY A 265 -18.98 -19.43 -5.37
C GLY A 265 -19.32 -20.44 -6.47
N LEU A 266 -20.30 -20.16 -7.34
CA LEU A 266 -20.65 -21.03 -8.46
C LEU A 266 -19.68 -20.82 -9.62
N GLU A 267 -19.06 -21.91 -10.09
CA GLU A 267 -18.16 -21.91 -11.24
C GLU A 267 -18.91 -21.42 -12.49
N GLN A 268 -18.37 -20.39 -13.15
CA GLN A 268 -18.94 -19.78 -14.35
C GLN A 268 -18.21 -20.22 -15.62
N HIS A 269 -16.90 -20.46 -15.53
CA HIS A 269 -16.07 -20.84 -16.66
C HIS A 269 -14.84 -21.61 -16.18
N ASP A 270 -14.42 -22.57 -16.99
CA ASP A 270 -13.25 -23.41 -16.79
C ASP A 270 -12.47 -23.52 -18.09
N LEU A 271 -11.25 -23.00 -18.08
CA LEU A 271 -10.37 -22.93 -19.24
C LEU A 271 -9.08 -23.69 -18.93
N ALA A 272 -8.68 -24.58 -19.82
CA ALA A 272 -7.44 -25.33 -19.70
C ALA A 272 -6.52 -25.07 -20.91
N LEU A 273 -5.23 -24.95 -20.64
CA LEU A 273 -4.17 -24.84 -21.63
C LEU A 273 -3.10 -25.90 -21.32
N VAL A 274 -2.92 -26.85 -22.25
CA VAL A 274 -1.84 -27.82 -22.18
C VAL A 274 -0.54 -27.14 -22.61
N ILE A 275 0.53 -27.40 -21.86
CA ILE A 275 1.86 -26.89 -22.12
C ILE A 275 2.59 -27.82 -23.08
N THR A 276 3.09 -27.23 -24.15
CA THR A 276 3.81 -27.90 -25.22
C THR A 276 5.14 -27.19 -25.46
N ASP A 277 5.99 -27.75 -26.32
CA ASP A 277 7.25 -27.12 -26.71
C ASP A 277 7.04 -25.74 -27.34
N ASN A 278 5.87 -25.48 -27.92
CA ASN A 278 5.56 -24.22 -28.61
C ASN A 278 5.17 -23.08 -27.67
N ASN A 279 4.68 -23.36 -26.46
CA ASN A 279 4.12 -22.34 -25.57
C ASN A 279 4.70 -22.33 -24.15
N ILE A 280 5.62 -23.24 -23.82
CA ILE A 280 6.25 -23.30 -22.49
C ILE A 280 6.96 -22.02 -22.06
N ALA A 281 7.41 -21.19 -23.01
CA ALA A 281 8.08 -19.94 -22.69
C ALA A 281 7.23 -19.08 -21.74
N HIS A 282 7.87 -18.50 -20.73
CA HIS A 282 7.23 -17.80 -19.62
C HIS A 282 6.32 -16.64 -20.05
N ASN A 283 6.48 -16.12 -21.26
CA ASN A 283 5.67 -15.06 -21.85
C ASN A 283 4.65 -15.56 -22.90
N ILE A 284 4.72 -16.82 -23.34
CA ILE A 284 3.84 -17.36 -24.40
C ILE A 284 2.59 -17.98 -23.80
N TRP A 285 2.70 -18.97 -22.89
CA TRP A 285 1.49 -19.58 -22.31
C TRP A 285 0.57 -18.57 -21.60
N PRO A 286 1.06 -17.53 -20.88
CA PRO A 286 0.16 -16.56 -20.27
C PRO A 286 -0.59 -15.75 -21.32
N THR A 287 0.09 -15.34 -22.40
CA THR A 287 -0.53 -14.63 -23.52
C THR A 287 -1.58 -15.48 -24.20
N GLU A 288 -1.29 -16.77 -24.46
CA GLU A 288 -2.27 -17.68 -25.07
C GLU A 288 -3.49 -17.91 -24.18
N LEU A 289 -3.28 -18.13 -22.88
CA LEU A 289 -4.36 -18.36 -21.92
C LEU A 289 -5.22 -17.10 -21.75
N ALA A 290 -4.59 -15.92 -21.64
CA ALA A 290 -5.28 -14.64 -21.55
C ALA A 290 -6.06 -14.33 -22.82
N ALA A 291 -5.50 -14.54 -24.01
CA ALA A 291 -6.21 -14.33 -25.27
C ALA A 291 -7.45 -15.23 -25.39
N LYS A 292 -7.31 -16.52 -25.04
CA LYS A 292 -8.43 -17.47 -25.00
C LYS A 292 -9.51 -16.97 -24.03
N PHE A 293 -9.14 -16.65 -22.79
CA PHE A 293 -10.07 -16.18 -21.77
C PHE A 293 -10.77 -14.87 -22.18
N ASN A 294 -10.02 -13.87 -22.63
CA ASN A 294 -10.56 -12.55 -23.02
C ASN A 294 -11.52 -12.66 -24.22
N SER A 295 -11.30 -13.62 -25.12
CA SER A 295 -12.20 -13.85 -26.25
C SER A 295 -13.52 -14.53 -25.89
N THR A 296 -13.58 -15.26 -24.77
CA THR A 296 -14.75 -16.03 -24.34
C THR A 296 -15.53 -15.39 -23.21
N SER A 297 -14.94 -14.47 -22.45
CA SER A 297 -15.49 -13.95 -21.19
C SER A 297 -16.30 -12.66 -21.37
N SER A 298 -17.29 -12.71 -22.25
CA SER A 298 -18.41 -11.75 -22.40
C SER A 298 -18.26 -10.35 -21.76
N ASN A 299 -17.30 -9.50 -22.16
CA ASN A 299 -17.04 -8.12 -21.66
C ASN A 299 -17.03 -7.88 -20.12
N MET A 300 -17.22 -8.91 -19.32
CA MET A 300 -17.46 -8.88 -17.87
C MET A 300 -16.26 -9.44 -17.11
N TRP A 301 -15.26 -9.93 -17.83
CA TRP A 301 -13.97 -10.34 -17.30
C TRP A 301 -12.86 -10.00 -18.27
N TYR A 302 -11.67 -9.74 -17.75
CA TYR A 302 -10.50 -9.51 -18.58
C TYR A 302 -9.21 -9.87 -17.85
N ILE A 303 -8.21 -10.32 -18.59
CA ILE A 303 -6.84 -10.53 -18.13
C ILE A 303 -5.93 -9.51 -18.81
N GLY A 304 -5.38 -8.58 -18.04
CA GLY A 304 -4.54 -7.51 -18.56
C GLY A 304 -4.40 -6.32 -17.61
N ILE A 305 -4.03 -5.18 -18.18
CA ILE A 305 -3.84 -3.91 -17.50
C ILE A 305 -4.80 -2.91 -18.15
N TRP A 306 -5.45 -2.08 -17.32
CA TRP A 306 -6.26 -0.97 -17.82
C TRP A 306 -5.38 0.18 -18.30
N HIS A 307 -5.58 0.63 -19.54
CA HIS A 307 -4.89 1.80 -20.10
C HIS A 307 -5.85 3.00 -20.19
N ASN A 308 -5.72 3.94 -19.24
CA ASN A 308 -6.58 5.13 -19.15
C ASN A 308 -6.61 5.96 -20.45
N GLU A 309 -5.47 6.11 -21.12
CA GLU A 309 -5.34 6.92 -22.34
C GLU A 309 -6.01 6.28 -23.56
N MET A 310 -6.11 4.95 -23.56
CA MET A 310 -6.67 4.15 -24.67
C MET A 310 -8.08 3.65 -24.37
N ASN A 311 -8.58 3.89 -23.15
CA ASN A 311 -9.87 3.43 -22.65
C ASN A 311 -10.14 1.93 -22.93
N HIS A 312 -9.11 1.11 -22.77
CA HIS A 312 -9.20 -0.32 -23.04
C HIS A 312 -8.21 -1.11 -22.18
N TYR A 313 -8.54 -2.38 -21.93
CA TYR A 313 -7.62 -3.32 -21.30
C TYR A 313 -6.68 -3.92 -22.33
N MET A 314 -5.42 -4.13 -21.95
CA MET A 314 -4.47 -4.84 -22.80
C MET A 314 -3.64 -5.80 -21.98
N PHE A 315 -3.33 -6.96 -22.57
CA PHE A 315 -2.36 -7.88 -21.99
C PHE A 315 -0.94 -7.41 -22.30
N ASP A 316 -0.10 -7.23 -21.27
CA ASP A 316 1.34 -7.01 -21.44
C ASP A 316 2.04 -8.37 -21.60
N SER A 317 2.32 -8.75 -22.85
CA SER A 317 3.05 -9.98 -23.19
C SER A 317 4.55 -9.90 -22.93
N LYS A 318 5.11 -8.69 -22.73
CA LYS A 318 6.52 -8.53 -22.37
C LYS A 318 6.71 -8.77 -20.87
N ASN A 319 5.70 -8.46 -20.06
CA ASN A 319 5.72 -8.61 -18.61
C ASN A 319 4.49 -9.42 -18.12
N PRO A 320 4.48 -10.75 -18.29
CA PRO A 320 3.29 -11.56 -17.99
C PRO A 320 2.81 -11.46 -16.54
N TYR A 321 3.70 -11.15 -15.59
CA TYR A 321 3.41 -11.07 -14.16
C TYR A 321 2.73 -9.78 -13.69
N VAL A 322 2.73 -8.70 -14.48
CA VAL A 322 2.02 -7.46 -14.11
C VAL A 322 0.55 -7.49 -14.51
N ASN A 323 0.14 -8.47 -15.32
CA ASN A 323 -1.25 -8.61 -15.74
C ASN A 323 -2.12 -9.04 -14.55
N GLN A 324 -3.32 -8.50 -14.49
CA GLN A 324 -4.31 -8.76 -13.45
C GLN A 324 -5.52 -9.48 -14.05
N ILE A 325 -6.22 -10.25 -13.23
CA ILE A 325 -7.56 -10.74 -13.55
C ILE A 325 -8.57 -9.71 -13.02
N HIS A 326 -9.45 -9.28 -13.90
CA HIS A 326 -10.54 -8.35 -13.63
C HIS A 326 -11.87 -9.06 -13.77
N GLY A 327 -12.79 -8.82 -12.84
CA GLY A 327 -14.15 -9.40 -12.83
C GLY A 327 -15.24 -8.35 -12.57
N PRO A 328 -16.52 -8.74 -12.58
CA PRO A 328 -17.64 -7.79 -12.47
C PRO A 328 -17.67 -6.98 -11.17
N SER A 329 -17.16 -7.57 -10.07
CA SER A 329 -17.03 -6.92 -8.77
C SER A 329 -15.97 -7.63 -7.93
N PRO A 330 -15.49 -7.04 -6.82
CA PRO A 330 -14.47 -7.66 -5.95
C PRO A 330 -14.93 -8.95 -5.26
N ASN A 331 -16.23 -9.25 -5.28
CA ASN A 331 -16.80 -10.45 -4.64
C ASN A 331 -16.71 -11.69 -5.52
N PHE A 332 -16.32 -11.54 -6.79
CA PHE A 332 -16.05 -12.65 -7.69
C PHE A 332 -14.68 -13.25 -7.38
N ASN A 333 -14.51 -14.52 -7.72
CA ASN A 333 -13.26 -15.23 -7.45
C ASN A 333 -12.74 -15.94 -8.68
N TYR A 334 -11.44 -16.22 -8.69
CA TYR A 334 -10.82 -17.05 -9.70
C TYR A 334 -9.81 -18.00 -9.08
N GLN A 335 -9.43 -19.02 -9.84
CA GLN A 335 -8.36 -19.93 -9.47
C GLN A 335 -7.53 -20.29 -10.69
N LEU A 336 -6.24 -19.93 -10.65
CA LEU A 336 -5.24 -20.45 -11.58
C LEU A 336 -4.54 -21.65 -10.95
N SER A 337 -4.52 -22.78 -11.63
CA SER A 337 -3.94 -24.05 -11.16
C SER A 337 -2.93 -24.58 -12.15
N LEU A 338 -1.82 -25.11 -11.64
CA LEU A 338 -0.86 -25.90 -12.40
C LEU A 338 -1.11 -27.38 -12.11
N ILE A 339 -1.56 -28.13 -13.11
CA ILE A 339 -1.79 -29.57 -13.03
C ILE A 339 -0.61 -30.26 -13.68
N LYS A 340 0.16 -31.01 -12.87
CA LYS A 340 1.32 -31.75 -13.36
C LYS A 340 0.91 -32.92 -14.26
N SER A 341 1.67 -33.11 -15.34
CA SER A 341 1.46 -34.26 -16.22
C SER A 341 1.64 -35.57 -15.43
N GLN A 342 0.74 -36.54 -15.62
CA GLN A 342 0.78 -37.82 -14.87
C GLN A 342 1.81 -38.83 -15.40
N TYR A 343 2.62 -38.44 -16.38
CA TYR A 343 3.63 -39.31 -16.97
C TYR A 343 5.00 -38.64 -16.87
N PRO A 344 5.92 -39.14 -16.01
CA PRO A 344 7.29 -38.65 -16.03
C PRO A 344 7.91 -38.97 -17.40
N LYS A 345 8.66 -38.02 -17.95
CA LYS A 345 9.51 -38.25 -19.13
C LYS A 345 10.65 -39.20 -18.80
#